data_AF-A0A5C6YM78-F1
#
_entry.id   AF-A0A5C6YM78-F1
#
_cell.length_a   1.000
_cell.length_b   1.000
_cell.length_c   1.000
_cell.angle_alpha   90.00
_cell.angle_beta   90.00
_cell.angle_gamma   90.00
#
_symmetry.space_group_name_H-M   'P 1'
#
loop_
_entity.id
_entity.type
_entity.pdbx_description
1 polymer ?
#
loop_
_entity_poly.entity_id
_entity_poly.type
_entity_poly.pdbx_seq_one_letter_code
_entity_poly.pdbx_strand_id
1 'polypeptide(L)'
;MFTDGAKDLLLLGRFARKWKWEQYGKIAPLTEVSGMLGNRDNSNGYPYWTIKERVYGGIGVNYMYRNLKTSQQLDLDASYFLASFSGDFQRYRAQFQQPLWDYFYVTGIAVFYTLKNFYNNNFLLGLKYYFK
;
A
#
# COMPACT_ATOMS: atom_id res chain seq x y z
N MET A 1 5.15 -5.61 30.37
CA MET A 1 5.06 -5.40 28.91
C MET A 1 6.49 -5.46 28.39
N PHE A 2 6.96 -6.63 27.94
CA PHE A 2 8.36 -6.83 27.56
C PHE A 2 8.62 -6.15 26.22
N THR A 3 9.21 -4.95 26.23
CA THR A 3 9.85 -4.37 25.05
C THR A 3 11.14 -5.13 24.80
N ASP A 4 11.07 -6.14 23.96
CA ASP A 4 12.10 -7.16 23.77
C ASP A 4 13.30 -6.69 22.93
N GLY A 5 13.64 -5.40 22.92
CA GLY A 5 14.82 -4.86 22.23
C GLY A 5 14.90 -5.13 20.72
N ALA A 6 13.78 -5.51 20.09
CA ALA A 6 13.69 -5.73 18.66
C ALA A 6 13.93 -4.41 17.90
N LYS A 7 14.85 -4.44 16.93
CA LYS A 7 15.19 -3.32 16.06
C LYS A 7 15.14 -3.80 14.63
N ASP A 8 14.33 -3.11 13.83
CA ASP A 8 14.13 -3.41 12.43
C ASP A 8 14.40 -2.15 11.59
N LEU A 9 15.05 -2.34 10.44
CA LEU A 9 15.28 -1.33 9.42
C LEU A 9 14.53 -1.74 8.15
N LEU A 10 13.68 -0.86 7.62
CA LEU A 10 12.96 -1.07 6.38
C LEU A 10 13.38 0.00 5.36
N LEU A 11 13.77 -0.43 4.16
CA LEU A 11 13.99 0.41 3.00
C LEU A 11 12.99 0.04 1.92
N LEU A 12 12.32 1.05 1.36
CA LEU A 12 11.35 0.90 0.27
C LEU A 12 11.68 1.87 -0.86
N GLY A 13 11.92 1.34 -2.05
CA GLY A 13 12.06 2.09 -3.28
C GLY A 13 10.87 1.82 -4.19
N ARG A 14 10.18 2.87 -4.65
CA ARG A 14 9.08 2.77 -5.62
C ARG A 14 9.30 3.76 -6.77
N PHE A 15 9.36 3.24 -7.99
CA PHE A 15 9.53 4.02 -9.20
C PHE A 15 8.30 3.85 -10.08
N ALA A 16 7.71 4.95 -10.53
CA ALA A 16 6.52 4.92 -11.37
C ALA A 16 6.57 6.02 -12.42
N ARG A 17 6.15 5.70 -13.65
CA ARG A 17 6.05 6.70 -14.74
C ARG A 17 4.59 6.94 -15.08
N LYS A 18 4.11 8.17 -14.92
CA LYS A 18 2.70 8.52 -15.14
C LYS A 18 2.46 8.93 -16.59
N TRP A 19 1.51 8.29 -17.25
CA TRP A 19 0.98 8.69 -18.55
C TRP A 19 -0.47 9.12 -18.41
N LYS A 20 -0.81 10.23 -19.08
CA LYS A 20 -2.21 10.62 -19.21
C LYS A 20 -2.91 9.63 -20.14
N TRP A 21 -4.06 9.12 -19.71
CA TRP A 21 -4.90 8.25 -20.54
C TRP A 21 -6.17 9.01 -20.94
N GLU A 22 -6.86 9.58 -19.95
CA GLU A 22 -8.06 10.41 -20.14
C GLU A 22 -7.84 11.82 -19.57
N GLN A 23 -8.81 12.72 -19.79
CA GLN A 23 -8.79 14.07 -19.22
C GLN A 23 -8.51 14.09 -17.71
N TYR A 24 -9.10 13.15 -16.96
CA TYR A 24 -8.95 13.03 -15.50
C TYR A 24 -8.20 11.77 -15.07
N GLY A 25 -7.82 10.91 -16.01
CA GLY A 25 -7.24 9.59 -15.76
C GLY A 25 -5.75 9.53 -16.12
N LYS A 26 -4.96 8.90 -15.26
CA LYS A 26 -3.55 8.58 -15.51
C LYS A 26 -3.31 7.11 -15.24
N ILE A 27 -2.49 6.47 -16.07
CA ILE A 27 -1.97 5.13 -15.81
C ILE A 27 -0.48 5.23 -15.54
N ALA A 28 0.04 4.39 -14.65
CA ALA A 28 1.44 4.40 -14.29
C ALA A 28 1.92 2.97 -14.03
N PRO A 29 2.71 2.36 -14.93
CA PRO A 29 3.49 1.20 -14.54
C PRO A 29 4.46 1.63 -13.45
N LEU A 30 4.72 0.70 -12.55
CA LEU A 30 5.60 0.90 -11.44
C LEU A 30 6.45 -0.34 -11.19
N THR A 31 7.59 -0.10 -10.59
CA THR A 31 8.43 -1.12 -9.97
C THR A 31 8.66 -0.73 -8.52
N GLU A 32 8.67 -1.72 -7.65
CA GLU A 32 8.82 -1.53 -6.22
C GLU A 32 9.78 -2.58 -5.67
N VAL A 33 10.73 -2.14 -4.86
CA VAL A 33 11.71 -2.99 -4.19
C VAL A 33 11.73 -2.62 -2.71
N SER A 34 11.83 -3.61 -1.85
CA SER A 34 11.80 -3.44 -0.42
C SER A 34 12.76 -4.41 0.25
N GLY A 35 13.47 -3.92 1.25
CA GLY A 35 14.40 -4.69 2.07
C GLY A 35 14.18 -4.36 3.54
N MET A 36 13.98 -5.39 4.35
CA MET A 36 13.85 -5.31 5.79
C MET A 36 14.98 -6.12 6.43
N LEU A 37 15.66 -5.54 7.42
CA LEU A 37 16.68 -6.18 8.24
C LEU A 37 16.29 -6.01 9.70
N GLY A 38 16.11 -7.12 10.41
CA GLY A 38 15.75 -7.19 11.81
C GLY A 38 16.82 -7.89 12.64
N ASN A 39 16.96 -7.48 13.90
CA ASN A 39 17.94 -8.09 14.82
C ASN A 39 17.42 -9.37 15.51
N ARG A 40 16.16 -9.75 15.30
CA ARG A 40 15.54 -10.97 15.83
C ARG A 40 14.66 -11.65 14.78
N ASP A 41 14.48 -12.95 14.92
CA ASP A 41 13.55 -13.73 14.10
C ASP A 41 12.37 -14.16 14.96
N ASN A 42 11.28 -13.40 14.87
CA ASN A 42 10.00 -13.71 15.50
C ASN A 42 8.99 -14.19 14.44
N SER A 43 9.44 -14.95 13.44
CA SER A 43 8.59 -15.55 12.39
C SER A 43 7.56 -16.56 12.90
N ASN A 44 7.65 -17.00 14.17
CA ASN A 44 6.72 -17.95 14.79
C ASN A 44 5.79 -17.33 15.86
N GLY A 45 5.93 -16.03 16.18
CA GLY A 45 5.14 -15.37 17.22
C GLY A 45 4.16 -14.33 16.68
N TYR A 46 2.94 -14.29 17.21
CA TYR A 46 2.02 -13.20 16.92
C TYR A 46 2.39 -11.98 17.78
N PRO A 47 2.48 -10.78 17.22
CA PRO A 47 2.26 -10.49 15.80
C PRO A 47 3.56 -10.60 14.96
N TYR A 48 3.46 -11.15 13.75
CA TYR A 48 4.58 -11.52 12.86
C TYR A 48 5.17 -10.28 12.14
N TRP A 49 5.89 -9.40 12.85
CA TRP A 49 6.52 -8.22 12.22
C TRP A 49 8.01 -8.39 12.00
N THR A 50 8.72 -8.96 12.97
CA THR A 50 10.18 -8.99 12.99
C THR A 50 10.68 -10.29 12.39
N ILE A 51 10.88 -10.27 11.07
CA ILE A 51 11.60 -11.31 10.34
C ILE A 51 13.05 -10.83 10.22
N LYS A 52 14.01 -11.73 10.44
CA LYS A 52 15.44 -11.37 10.43
C LYS A 52 15.84 -10.64 9.15
N GLU A 53 15.37 -11.12 8.00
CA GLU A 53 15.60 -10.49 6.71
C GLU A 53 14.40 -10.74 5.79
N ARG A 54 13.91 -9.71 5.12
CA ARG A 54 12.89 -9.85 4.07
C ARG A 54 13.19 -8.92 2.92
N VAL A 55 13.41 -9.48 1.74
CA VAL A 55 13.59 -8.71 0.50
C VAL A 55 12.48 -9.11 -0.45
N TYR A 56 11.81 -8.12 -1.03
CA TYR A 56 10.88 -8.35 -2.13
C TYR A 56 11.03 -7.30 -3.22
N GLY A 57 10.78 -7.71 -4.44
CA GLY A 57 10.80 -6.85 -5.63
C GLY A 57 9.64 -7.20 -6.53
N GLY A 58 9.03 -6.22 -7.17
CA GLY A 58 7.85 -6.43 -7.98
C GLY A 58 7.57 -5.33 -8.97
N ILE A 59 6.63 -5.62 -9.86
CA ILE A 59 6.13 -4.70 -10.86
C ILE A 59 4.62 -4.56 -10.71
N GLY A 60 4.07 -3.46 -11.17
CA GLY A 60 2.64 -3.24 -11.11
C GLY A 60 2.18 -2.15 -12.04
N VAL A 61 0.88 -1.92 -12.00
CA VAL A 61 0.22 -0.82 -12.68
C VAL A 61 -0.67 -0.09 -11.70
N ASN A 62 -0.62 1.23 -11.78
CA ASN A 62 -1.44 2.13 -10.98
C ASN A 62 -2.32 2.97 -11.90
N TYR A 63 -3.62 2.96 -11.65
CA TYR A 63 -4.58 3.85 -12.28
C TYR A 63 -4.99 4.94 -11.29
N MET A 64 -4.89 6.19 -11.72
CA MET A 64 -5.23 7.36 -10.93
C MET A 64 -6.29 8.18 -11.65
N TYR A 65 -7.46 8.32 -11.05
CA TYR A 65 -8.47 9.26 -11.46
C TYR A 65 -8.50 10.45 -10.50
N ARG A 66 -8.44 11.68 -11.02
CA ARG A 66 -8.54 12.90 -10.22
C ARG A 66 -9.27 14.00 -10.98
N ASN A 67 -10.46 14.34 -10.49
CA ASN A 67 -11.23 15.46 -11.00
C ASN A 67 -11.09 16.66 -10.05
N LEU A 68 -10.45 17.72 -10.51
CA LEU A 68 -10.20 18.92 -9.70
C LEU A 68 -11.47 19.76 -9.47
N LYS A 69 -12.45 19.70 -10.39
CA LYS A 69 -13.71 20.45 -10.25
C LYS A 69 -14.59 19.86 -9.16
N THR A 70 -14.70 18.53 -9.12
CA THR A 70 -15.51 17.82 -8.14
C THR A 70 -14.69 17.33 -6.95
N SER A 71 -13.38 17.61 -6.88
CA SER A 71 -12.48 17.09 -5.82
C SER A 71 -12.48 15.56 -5.62
N GLN A 72 -13.02 14.80 -6.58
CA GLN A 72 -13.08 13.33 -6.54
C GLN A 72 -11.72 12.74 -6.89
N GLN A 73 -11.31 11.71 -6.14
CA GLN A 73 -10.05 11.01 -6.35
C GLN A 73 -10.24 9.51 -6.19
N LEU A 74 -9.62 8.72 -7.07
CA LEU A 74 -9.55 7.28 -7.00
C LEU A 74 -8.16 6.83 -7.45
N ASP A 75 -7.53 5.97 -6.68
CA ASP A 75 -6.21 5.37 -6.94
C ASP A 75 -6.35 3.85 -6.81
N LEU A 76 -6.09 3.14 -7.90
CA LEU A 76 -6.13 1.68 -7.96
C LEU A 76 -4.72 1.18 -8.30
N ASP A 77 -4.21 0.21 -7.56
CA ASP A 77 -2.88 -0.38 -7.73
C ASP A 77 -3.02 -1.89 -7.75
N ALA A 78 -2.50 -2.50 -8.81
CA ALA A 78 -2.37 -3.94 -8.93
C ALA A 78 -0.89 -4.26 -9.21
N SER A 79 -0.27 -5.00 -8.30
CA SER A 79 1.17 -5.27 -8.33
C SER A 79 1.45 -6.74 -8.05
N TYR A 80 2.46 -7.29 -8.71
CA TYR A 80 2.98 -8.65 -8.51
C TYR A 80 4.41 -8.58 -8.00
N PHE A 81 4.71 -9.38 -6.99
CA PHE A 81 5.96 -9.35 -6.24
C PHE A 81 6.57 -10.73 -6.11
N LEU A 82 7.89 -10.78 -6.18
CA LEU A 82 8.73 -11.91 -5.81
C LEU A 82 9.37 -11.59 -4.46
N ALA A 83 9.16 -12.42 -3.45
CA ALA A 83 9.79 -12.28 -2.14
C ALA A 83 10.67 -13.47 -1.80
N SER A 84 11.80 -13.20 -1.14
CA SER A 84 12.74 -14.24 -0.71
C SER A 84 12.16 -15.19 0.34
N PHE A 85 11.31 -14.69 1.24
CA PHE A 85 10.82 -15.44 2.40
C PHE A 85 9.46 -16.11 2.18
N SER A 86 8.55 -15.47 1.45
CA SER A 86 7.13 -15.85 1.39
C SER A 86 6.66 -16.34 0.02
N GLY A 87 7.58 -16.48 -0.93
CA GLY A 87 7.24 -16.75 -2.33
C GLY A 87 6.63 -15.55 -3.04
N ASP A 88 5.98 -15.80 -4.18
CA ASP A 88 5.35 -14.77 -4.97
C ASP A 88 3.97 -14.37 -4.42
N PHE A 89 3.62 -13.10 -4.61
CA PHE A 89 2.32 -12.58 -4.21
C PHE A 89 1.86 -11.40 -5.04
N GLN A 90 0.55 -11.16 -4.99
CA GLN A 90 -0.09 -10.02 -5.59
C GLN A 90 -0.58 -9.08 -4.48
N ARG A 91 -0.54 -7.78 -4.77
CA ARG A 91 -1.11 -6.72 -3.94
C ARG A 91 -2.12 -5.94 -4.76
N TYR A 92 -3.31 -5.80 -4.23
CA TYR A 92 -4.36 -4.95 -4.76
C TYR A 92 -4.64 -3.85 -3.75
N ARG A 93 -4.50 -2.58 -4.15
CA ARG A 93 -4.86 -1.43 -3.32
C ARG A 93 -5.87 -0.57 -4.04
N ALA A 94 -6.91 -0.18 -3.32
CA ALA A 94 -7.84 0.86 -3.73
C ALA A 94 -7.82 1.97 -2.68
N GLN A 95 -7.69 3.21 -3.12
CA GLN A 95 -7.85 4.38 -2.29
C GLN A 95 -8.78 5.36 -2.99
N PHE A 96 -9.76 5.88 -2.27
CA PHE A 96 -10.69 6.85 -2.82
C PHE A 96 -10.92 8.01 -1.87
N GLN A 97 -11.31 9.14 -2.45
CA GLN A 97 -11.84 10.30 -1.75
C GLN A 97 -13.03 10.83 -2.56
N GLN A 98 -14.18 10.89 -1.92
CA GLN A 98 -15.43 11.36 -2.51
C GLN A 98 -15.99 12.50 -1.65
N PRO A 99 -16.23 13.70 -2.19
CA PRO A 99 -16.98 14.71 -1.45
C PRO A 99 -18.44 14.26 -1.32
N LEU A 100 -19.01 14.47 -0.14
CA LEU A 100 -20.45 14.36 0.09
C LEU A 100 -21.09 15.75 0.05
N TRP A 101 -20.46 16.74 0.69
CA TRP A 101 -20.87 18.14 0.71
C TRP A 101 -19.65 19.05 0.61
N ASP A 102 -19.88 20.37 0.57
CA ASP A 102 -18.80 21.34 0.69
C ASP A 102 -17.99 21.07 1.95
N TYR A 103 -16.68 20.95 1.78
CA TYR A 103 -15.70 20.69 2.84
C TYR A 103 -15.81 19.33 3.54
N PHE A 104 -16.79 18.47 3.21
CA PHE A 104 -16.97 17.15 3.82
C PHE A 104 -16.73 16.00 2.83
N TYR A 105 -15.83 15.09 3.19
CA TYR A 105 -15.35 14.03 2.34
C TYR A 105 -15.40 12.68 3.04
N VAL A 106 -15.79 11.65 2.29
CA VAL A 106 -15.55 10.25 2.65
C VAL A 106 -14.24 9.83 1.99
N THR A 107 -13.40 9.15 2.77
CA THR A 107 -12.14 8.59 2.33
C THR A 107 -12.12 7.11 2.65
N GLY A 108 -11.49 6.31 1.80
CA GLY A 108 -11.32 4.90 2.07
C GLY A 108 -10.02 4.38 1.48
N ILE A 109 -9.45 3.39 2.16
CA ILE A 109 -8.28 2.63 1.72
C ILE A 109 -8.59 1.16 1.94
N ALA A 110 -8.42 0.35 0.91
CA ALA A 110 -8.46 -1.10 0.97
C ALA A 110 -7.15 -1.63 0.41
N VAL A 111 -6.49 -2.53 1.14
CA VAL A 111 -5.29 -3.23 0.71
C VAL A 111 -5.50 -4.72 0.91
N PHE A 112 -5.32 -5.48 -0.15
CA PHE A 112 -5.44 -6.93 -0.18
C PHE A 112 -4.15 -7.57 -0.69
N TYR A 113 -3.66 -8.58 0.02
CA TYR A 113 -2.48 -9.36 -0.34
C TYR A 113 -2.88 -10.83 -0.57
N THR A 114 -2.34 -11.47 -1.61
CA THR A 114 -2.57 -12.91 -1.87
C THR A 114 -1.57 -13.82 -1.15
N LEU A 115 -0.70 -13.25 -0.30
CA LEU A 115 0.38 -13.97 0.37
C LEU A 115 -0.22 -15.06 1.28
N LYS A 116 0.18 -16.32 1.08
CA LYS A 116 -0.26 -17.43 1.95
C LYS A 116 0.30 -17.22 3.35
N ASN A 117 -0.53 -17.44 4.37
CA ASN A 117 -0.19 -17.32 5.80
C ASN A 117 0.12 -15.89 6.32
N PHE A 118 -0.14 -14.84 5.54
CA PHE A 118 0.02 -13.46 5.98
C PHE A 118 -1.29 -12.70 5.84
N TYR A 119 -2.08 -12.73 6.91
CA TYR A 119 -3.37 -12.04 7.00
C TYR A 119 -3.16 -10.58 7.38
N ASN A 120 -2.65 -9.76 6.46
CA ASN A 120 -2.50 -8.32 6.67
C ASN A 120 -3.28 -7.50 5.62
N ASN A 121 -4.51 -7.93 5.36
CA ASN A 121 -5.46 -7.14 4.61
C ASN A 121 -5.93 -5.99 5.49
N ASN A 122 -5.91 -4.77 4.95
CA ASN A 122 -6.27 -3.57 5.69
C ASN A 122 -7.44 -2.90 4.99
N PHE A 123 -8.47 -2.57 5.75
CA PHE A 123 -9.57 -1.74 5.30
C PHE A 123 -9.75 -0.58 6.29
N LEU A 124 -9.65 0.64 5.77
CA LEU A 124 -9.83 1.87 6.53
C LEU A 124 -10.88 2.72 5.83
N LEU A 125 -11.90 3.12 6.58
CA LEU A 125 -12.90 4.09 6.15
C LEU A 125 -12.79 5.31 7.07
N GLY A 126 -12.77 6.51 6.50
CA GLY A 126 -12.58 7.74 7.24
C GLY A 126 -13.44 8.87 6.70
N LEU A 127 -13.80 9.80 7.59
CA LEU A 127 -14.48 11.04 7.27
C LEU A 127 -13.49 12.20 7.44
N LYS A 128 -13.52 13.16 6.51
CA LYS A 128 -12.67 14.34 6.55
C LYS A 128 -13.52 15.59 6.39
N TYR A 129 -13.39 16.52 7.33
CA TYR A 129 -14.02 17.83 7.27
C TYR A 129 -12.94 18.93 7.28
N TYR A 130 -13.08 19.92 6.41
CA TYR A 130 -12.23 21.11 6.42
C TYR A 130 -12.96 22.26 7.12
N PHE A 131 -12.45 22.69 8.27
CA PHE A 131 -12.96 23.87 8.95
C PHE A 131 -12.69 25.13 8.12
N LYS A 132 -13.67 26.02 8.08
CA LYS A 132 -13.59 27.33 7.44
C LYS A 132 -13.55 28.42 8.49
#